data_AF-A0A1B7X1R6-F1
#
_entry.id   AF-A0A1B7X1R6-F1
#
_cell.length_a   1.000
_cell.length_b   1.000
_cell.length_c   1.000
_cell.angle_alpha   90.00
_cell.angle_beta   90.00
_cell.angle_gamma   90.00
#
_symmetry.space_group_name_H-M   'P 1'
#
loop_
_entity.id
_entity.type
_entity.pdbx_description
1 polymer ?
#
loop_
_entity_poly.entity_id
_entity_poly.type
_entity_poly.pdbx_seq_one_letter_code
_entity_poly.pdbx_strand_id
1 'polypeptide(L)'
;MQNTRLNKLLVTIYRSLSEWFLNPWRRLSLILISFLFGFFLGSAVSTTAGQKAELDIVVAGFLVLLTEITSRIFYSRRFFAYQVFWVEILNCLKVGFIYSLFLEALKLGS
;
A
#
# COMPACT_ATOMS: atom_id res chain seq x y z
N MET A 1 -39.99 9.06 -25.55
CA MET A 1 -38.73 8.62 -26.18
C MET A 1 -38.67 7.10 -26.09
N GLN A 2 -38.45 6.40 -27.20
CA GLN A 2 -38.77 4.98 -27.37
C GLN A 2 -37.85 4.06 -26.53
N ASN A 3 -38.47 3.19 -25.72
CA ASN A 3 -37.82 2.09 -25.00
C ASN A 3 -37.48 0.95 -25.97
N THR A 4 -36.38 1.08 -26.72
CA THR A 4 -35.83 -0.06 -27.47
C THR A 4 -35.17 -1.03 -26.48
N ARG A 5 -35.22 -2.35 -26.75
CA ARG A 5 -34.58 -3.39 -25.92
C ARG A 5 -33.08 -3.11 -25.71
N LEU A 6 -32.46 -2.48 -26.68
CA LEU A 6 -31.07 -2.02 -26.66
C LEU A 6 -30.86 -0.90 -25.64
N ASN A 7 -31.81 0.04 -25.54
CA ASN A 7 -31.76 1.10 -24.52
C ASN A 7 -31.94 0.54 -23.10
N LYS A 8 -32.77 -0.50 -22.91
CA LYS A 8 -32.88 -1.20 -21.62
C LYS A 8 -31.59 -1.94 -21.23
N LEU A 9 -30.94 -2.64 -22.17
CA LEU A 9 -29.65 -3.28 -21.92
C LEU A 9 -28.56 -2.25 -21.59
N LEU A 10 -28.50 -1.16 -22.34
CA LEU A 10 -27.56 -0.06 -22.08
C LEU A 10 -27.78 0.57 -20.71
N VAL A 11 -29.03 0.81 -20.31
CA VAL A 11 -29.34 1.36 -18.98
C VAL A 11 -29.02 0.36 -17.86
N THR A 12 -29.24 -0.94 -18.03
CA THR A 12 -28.88 -1.96 -17.04
C THR A 12 -27.37 -2.12 -16.90
N ILE A 13 -26.62 -2.13 -18.02
CA ILE A 13 -25.15 -2.19 -18.00
C ILE A 13 -24.59 -0.93 -17.32
N TYR A 14 -25.12 0.25 -17.67
CA TYR A 14 -24.69 1.51 -17.08
C TYR A 14 -24.96 1.55 -15.56
N ARG A 15 -26.08 0.98 -15.11
CA ARG A 15 -26.44 0.91 -13.68
C ARG A 15 -25.60 -0.11 -12.90
N SER A 16 -25.36 -1.31 -13.45
CA SER A 16 -24.48 -2.31 -12.84
C SER A 16 -23.02 -1.84 -12.77
N LEU A 17 -22.55 -1.13 -13.79
CA LEU A 17 -21.22 -0.53 -13.81
C LEU A 17 -21.11 0.63 -12.81
N SER A 18 -22.17 1.41 -12.65
CA SER A 18 -22.23 2.50 -11.65
C SER A 18 -22.31 1.97 -10.21
N GLU A 19 -22.97 0.84 -9.95
CA GLU A 19 -22.94 0.17 -8.63
C GLU A 19 -21.62 -0.54 -8.34
N TRP A 20 -20.94 -1.06 -9.37
CA TRP A 20 -19.56 -1.56 -9.27
C TRP A 20 -18.52 -0.44 -9.07
N PHE A 21 -18.90 0.83 -9.22
CA PHE A 21 -18.05 2.00 -8.97
C PHE A 21 -18.32 2.70 -7.62
N LEU A 22 -19.38 2.32 -6.89
CA LEU A 22 -19.54 2.61 -5.45
C LEU A 22 -18.64 1.72 -4.55
N ASN A 23 -17.69 0.98 -5.16
CA ASN A 23 -16.97 -0.15 -4.58
C ASN A 23 -15.83 0.24 -3.60
N PRO A 24 -15.96 -0.02 -2.29
CA PRO A 24 -14.82 -0.06 -1.35
C PRO A 24 -13.71 -1.04 -1.78
N TRP A 25 -14.02 -1.97 -2.68
CA TRP A 25 -13.11 -2.98 -3.22
C TRP A 25 -11.92 -2.41 -4.00
N ARG A 26 -12.06 -1.27 -4.70
CA ARG A 26 -10.92 -0.67 -5.40
C ARG A 26 -9.92 -0.04 -4.41
N ARG A 27 -10.44 0.63 -3.39
CA ARG A 27 -9.62 1.16 -2.29
C ARG A 27 -8.93 0.02 -1.54
N LEU A 28 -9.67 -1.04 -1.21
CA LEU A 28 -9.12 -2.22 -0.53
C LEU A 28 -8.08 -2.95 -1.38
N SER A 29 -8.31 -3.08 -2.69
CA SER A 29 -7.35 -3.67 -3.62
C SER A 29 -6.05 -2.87 -3.68
N LEU A 30 -6.12 -1.54 -3.77
CA LEU A 30 -4.93 -0.69 -3.79
C LEU A 30 -4.17 -0.72 -2.45
N ILE A 31 -4.89 -0.76 -1.32
CA ILE A 31 -4.31 -0.96 0.01
C ILE A 31 -3.58 -2.32 0.09
N LEU A 32 -4.23 -3.40 -0.38
CA LEU A 32 -3.65 -4.74 -0.42
C LEU A 32 -2.42 -4.82 -1.32
N ILE A 33 -2.51 -4.29 -2.55
CA ILE A 33 -1.38 -4.22 -3.48
C ILE A 33 -0.23 -3.46 -2.84
N SER A 34 -0.51 -2.33 -2.20
CA SER A 34 0.51 -1.54 -1.54
C SER A 34 1.17 -2.27 -0.38
N PHE A 35 0.39 -2.99 0.42
CA PHE A 35 0.90 -3.82 1.51
C PHE A 35 1.78 -4.96 0.98
N LEU A 36 1.30 -5.72 -0.01
CA LEU A 36 2.02 -6.83 -0.62
C LEU A 36 3.30 -6.35 -1.33
N PHE A 37 3.25 -5.19 -1.97
CA PHE A 37 4.42 -4.58 -2.59
C PHE A 37 5.45 -4.15 -1.54
N GLY A 38 5.01 -3.56 -0.43
CA GLY A 38 5.87 -3.27 0.72
C GLY A 38 6.54 -4.53 1.25
N PHE A 39 5.78 -5.61 1.43
CA PHE A 39 6.30 -6.91 1.86
C PHE A 39 7.38 -7.45 0.91
N PHE A 40 7.11 -7.44 -0.41
CA PHE A 40 8.08 -7.85 -1.41
C PHE A 40 9.37 -7.02 -1.37
N LEU A 41 9.26 -5.70 -1.24
CA LEU A 41 10.42 -4.82 -1.11
C LEU A 41 11.24 -5.14 0.14
N GLY A 42 10.60 -5.42 1.27
CA GLY A 42 11.30 -5.80 2.50
C GLY A 42 12.16 -7.04 2.30
N SER A 43 11.59 -8.06 1.67
CA SER A 43 12.31 -9.30 1.37
C SER A 43 13.44 -9.12 0.35
N ALA A 44 13.21 -8.33 -0.71
CA ALA A 44 14.26 -8.01 -1.68
C ALA A 44 15.42 -7.23 -1.05
N VAL A 45 15.12 -6.28 -0.16
CA VAL A 45 16.15 -5.51 0.56
C VAL A 45 16.94 -6.39 1.50
N SER A 46 16.27 -7.23 2.29
CA SER A 46 16.90 -8.13 3.25
C SER A 46 17.78 -9.19 2.59
N THR A 47 17.30 -9.81 1.51
CA THR A 47 18.12 -10.75 0.73
C THR A 47 19.34 -10.07 0.11
N THR A 48 19.21 -8.83 -0.37
CA THR A 48 20.33 -8.06 -0.93
C THR A 48 21.32 -7.60 0.14
N ALA A 49 20.83 -7.16 1.30
CA ALA A 49 21.64 -6.71 2.43
C ALA A 49 22.36 -7.89 3.12
N GLY A 50 21.63 -8.99 3.34
CA GLY A 50 22.14 -10.21 3.95
C GLY A 50 23.24 -10.90 3.17
N GLN A 51 23.33 -10.69 1.84
CA GLN A 51 24.46 -11.22 1.07
C GLN A 51 25.79 -10.51 1.34
N LYS A 52 25.77 -9.26 1.79
CA LYS A 52 27.00 -8.48 1.97
C LYS A 52 27.38 -8.21 3.41
N ALA A 53 26.48 -8.41 4.39
CA ALA A 53 26.66 -8.28 5.85
C ALA A 53 27.23 -6.94 6.39
N GLU A 54 27.84 -6.10 5.55
CA GLU A 54 28.45 -4.81 5.94
C GLU A 54 27.48 -3.63 5.83
N LEU A 55 26.38 -3.78 5.10
CA LEU A 55 25.44 -2.69 4.83
C LEU A 55 24.29 -2.60 5.84
N ASP A 56 24.22 -3.49 6.82
CA ASP A 56 23.09 -3.55 7.77
C ASP A 56 22.87 -2.25 8.54
N ILE A 57 23.94 -1.57 8.97
CA ILE A 57 23.85 -0.30 9.70
C ILE A 57 23.32 0.83 8.79
N VAL A 58 23.77 0.87 7.53
CA VAL A 58 23.37 1.89 6.57
C VAL A 58 21.91 1.69 6.16
N VAL A 59 21.51 0.43 5.93
CA VAL A 59 20.13 0.06 5.62
C VAL A 59 19.22 0.39 6.80
N ALA A 60 19.60 0.01 8.03
CA ALA A 60 18.85 0.36 9.23
C ALA A 60 18.67 1.88 9.38
N GLY A 61 19.74 2.67 9.19
CA GLY A 61 19.67 4.13 9.23
C GLY A 61 18.74 4.73 8.16
N PHE A 62 18.79 4.21 6.93
CA PHE A 62 17.90 4.63 5.84
C PHE A 62 16.44 4.30 6.14
N LEU A 63 16.17 3.14 6.73
CA LEU A 63 14.82 2.75 7.13
C LEU A 63 14.27 3.61 8.27
N VAL A 64 15.08 3.91 9.28
CA VAL A 64 14.70 4.83 10.35
C VAL A 64 14.37 6.21 9.74
N LEU A 65 15.20 6.72 8.83
CA LEU A 65 14.91 7.97 8.12
C LEU A 65 13.59 7.90 7.32
N LEU A 66 13.36 6.84 6.55
CA LEU A 66 12.11 6.67 5.78
C LEU A 66 10.89 6.62 6.70
N THR A 67 10.98 5.87 7.79
CA THR A 67 9.89 5.75 8.76
C THR A 67 9.60 7.06 9.46
N GLU A 68 10.64 7.84 9.81
CA GLU A 68 10.54 9.15 10.45
C GLU A 68 9.99 10.21 9.48
N ILE A 69 10.44 10.23 8.23
CA ILE A 69 9.88 11.11 7.18
C ILE A 69 8.40 10.81 6.98
N THR A 70 8.02 9.53 6.90
CA THR A 70 6.63 9.12 6.77
C THR A 70 5.80 9.54 7.99
N SER A 71 6.33 9.37 9.20
CA SER A 71 5.67 9.79 10.44
C SER A 71 5.53 11.31 10.50
N ARG A 72 6.53 12.08 10.08
CA ARG A 72 6.50 13.54 10.03
C ARG A 72 5.46 14.05 9.02
N ILE A 73 5.34 13.39 7.87
CA ILE A 73 4.28 13.68 6.88
C ILE A 73 2.90 13.38 7.47
N PHE A 74 2.76 12.28 8.21
CA PHE A 74 1.50 11.88 8.84
C PHE A 74 1.06 12.80 9.99
N TYR A 75 2.01 13.23 10.85
CA TYR A 75 1.72 14.05 12.04
C TYR A 75 1.78 15.56 11.82
N SER A 76 2.14 16.03 10.62
CA SER A 76 2.06 17.46 10.29
C SER A 76 0.58 17.89 10.24
N ARG A 77 0.16 18.59 11.30
CA ARG A 77 -1.23 18.90 11.71
C ARG A 77 -2.17 19.53 10.67
N ARG A 78 -1.74 19.78 9.44
CA ARG A 78 -2.57 20.34 8.36
C ARG A 78 -3.28 19.30 7.49
N PHE A 79 -2.89 18.03 7.56
CA PHE A 79 -3.40 16.97 6.67
C PHE A 79 -4.57 16.14 7.22
N PHE A 80 -4.92 16.28 8.50
CA PHE A 80 -5.99 15.48 9.14
C PHE A 80 -7.41 15.79 8.62
N ALA A 81 -7.62 16.93 7.96
CA ALA A 81 -8.94 17.33 7.45
C ALA A 81 -9.29 16.70 6.09
N TYR A 82 -8.30 16.22 5.32
CA TYR A 82 -8.51 15.52 4.06
C TYR A 82 -7.84 14.16 4.15
N GLN A 83 -8.63 13.09 4.27
CA GLN A 83 -8.21 11.70 4.15
C GLN A 83 -7.63 11.45 2.75
N VAL A 84 -6.37 11.85 2.53
CA VAL A 84 -5.72 11.68 1.24
C VAL A 84 -5.40 10.20 1.09
N PHE A 85 -6.17 9.53 0.24
CA PHE A 85 -6.03 8.11 -0.09
C PHE A 85 -4.57 7.68 -0.40
N TRP A 86 -3.77 8.58 -0.97
CA TRP A 86 -2.34 8.38 -1.21
C TRP A 86 -1.51 8.19 0.06
N VAL A 87 -1.85 8.89 1.14
CA VAL A 87 -1.17 8.77 2.44
C VAL A 87 -1.50 7.42 3.08
N GLU A 88 -2.72 6.95 2.92
CA GLU A 88 -3.14 5.61 3.38
C GLU A 88 -2.38 4.50 2.66
N ILE A 89 -2.22 4.61 1.33
CA ILE A 89 -1.40 3.70 0.52
C ILE A 89 0.05 3.69 1.03
N LEU A 90 0.68 4.85 1.16
CA LEU A 90 2.06 4.96 1.64
C LEU A 90 2.24 4.35 3.04
N ASN A 91 1.26 4.54 3.92
CA ASN A 91 1.30 3.95 5.26
C ASN A 91 1.17 2.41 5.19
N CYS A 92 0.28 1.88 4.37
CA CYS A 92 0.15 0.43 4.20
C CYS A 92 1.39 -0.20 3.54
N LEU A 93 2.05 0.50 2.61
CA LEU A 93 3.36 0.10 2.08
C LEU A 93 4.39 0.00 3.20
N LYS A 94 4.51 1.04 4.02
CA LYS A 94 5.43 1.08 5.17
C LYS A 94 5.18 -0.09 6.13
N VAL A 95 3.92 -0.38 6.45
CA VAL A 95 3.55 -1.50 7.33
C VAL A 95 3.96 -2.84 6.74
N GLY A 96 3.64 -3.10 5.46
CA GLY A 96 4.03 -4.34 4.79
C GLY A 96 5.54 -4.54 4.72
N PHE A 97 6.27 -3.46 4.47
CA PHE A 97 7.72 -3.45 4.44
C PHE A 97 8.36 -3.79 5.79
N ILE A 98 7.93 -3.13 6.86
CA ILE A 98 8.42 -3.39 8.23
C ILE A 98 8.11 -4.84 8.63
N TYR A 99 6.91 -5.33 8.33
CA TYR A 99 6.50 -6.69 8.67
C TYR A 99 7.40 -7.75 8.02
N SER A 100 7.74 -7.59 6.75
CA SER A 100 8.65 -8.52 6.06
C SER A 100 10.03 -8.56 6.71
N LEU A 101 10.59 -7.40 7.06
CA LEU A 101 11.91 -7.32 7.69
C LEU A 101 11.96 -8.02 9.05
N PHE A 102 10.93 -7.82 9.88
CA PHE A 102 10.82 -8.54 11.14
C PHE A 102 10.72 -10.06 10.94
N LEU A 103 9.97 -10.49 9.93
CA LEU A 103 9.84 -11.92 9.60
C LEU A 103 11.19 -12.53 9.18
N GLU A 104 11.97 -11.84 8.38
CA GLU A 104 13.30 -12.33 7.97
C GLU A 104 14.32 -12.29 9.10
N ALA A 105 14.30 -11.25 9.94
CA ALA A 105 15.11 -11.22 11.15
C ALA A 105 14.79 -12.41 12.08
N LEU A 106 13.50 -12.75 12.23
CA LEU A 106 13.08 -13.90 13.03
C LEU A 106 13.50 -15.24 12.41
N LYS A 107 13.46 -15.37 11.07
CA LYS A 107 13.95 -16.56 10.37
C LYS A 107 15.46 -16.78 10.53
N LEU A 108 16.23 -15.70 10.64
CA LEU A 108 17.69 -15.76 10.83
C LEU A 108 18.08 -15.95 12.30
N GLY A 109 17.19 -15.61 13.23
CA GLY A 109 17.41 -15.73 14.68
C GLY A 109 17.00 -17.06 15.31
N SER A 110 16.36 -17.97 14.55
CA SER A 110 15.97 -19.33 14.98
C SER A 110 16.89 -20.39 14.38
#